data_AF-A0A524E733-F1
#
_entry.id   AF-A0A524E733-F1
#
_cell.length_a   1.000
_cell.length_b   1.000
_cell.length_c   1.000
_cell.angle_alpha   90.00
_cell.angle_beta   90.00
_cell.angle_gamma   90.00
#
_symmetry.space_group_name_H-M   'P 1'
#
loop_
_entity.id
_entity.type
_entity.pdbx_description
1 polymer ?
#
loop_
_entity_poly.entity_id
_entity_poly.type
_entity_poly.pdbx_seq_one_letter_code
_entity_poly.pdbx_strand_id
1 'polypeptide(L)' 'MAPGITYIHPEIKKGDIIQIVDETHKRALAVGKSLFNAEEMKNKASGKVVKNLHTINDDVWEFEKEFK' A
#
# COMPACT_ATOMS: atom_id res chain seq x y z
N MET A 1 1.54 5.80 5.90
CA MET A 1 1.45 7.26 5.67
C MET A 1 2.63 7.68 4.80
N ALA A 2 2.59 8.85 4.15
CA ALA A 2 3.66 9.31 3.24
C ALA A 2 5.10 9.20 3.79
N PRO A 3 5.42 9.63 5.04
CA PRO A 3 6.79 9.58 5.54
C PRO A 3 7.38 8.17 5.75
N GLY A 4 6.54 7.13 5.76
CA GLY A 4 6.99 5.74 5.90
C GLY A 4 7.22 5.03 4.57
N ILE A 5 7.12 5.73 3.44
CA ILE A 5 7.27 5.16 2.10
C ILE A 5 8.64 5.55 1.55
N THR A 6 9.50 4.56 1.37
CA THR A 6 10.87 4.77 0.86
C THR A 6 10.93 4.77 -0.66
N TYR A 7 10.00 4.08 -1.32
CA TYR A 7 9.91 3.99 -2.77
C TYR A 7 8.46 4.04 -3.28
N ILE A 8 8.24 4.76 -4.38
CA ILE A 8 6.97 4.86 -5.08
C ILE A 8 7.21 4.60 -6.56
N HIS A 9 6.48 3.62 -7.11
CA HIS A 9 6.56 3.28 -8.52
C HIS A 9 6.00 4.45 -9.37
N PRO A 10 6.73 4.93 -10.39
CA PRO A 10 6.36 6.13 -11.14
C PRO A 10 5.07 5.99 -11.94
N GLU A 11 4.66 4.75 -12.25
CA GLU A 11 3.45 4.48 -13.03
C GLU A 11 2.15 4.50 -12.21
N ILE A 12 2.22 4.68 -10.88
CA ILE A 12 1.03 4.69 -10.02
C ILE A 12 0.17 5.91 -10.34
N LYS A 13 -1.10 5.67 -10.69
CA LYS A 13 -2.10 6.70 -10.89
C LYS A 13 -3.06 6.77 -9.71
N LYS A 14 -3.72 7.92 -9.59
CA LYS A 14 -4.78 8.13 -8.61
C LYS A 14 -5.90 7.12 -8.84
N GLY A 15 -6.24 6.37 -7.80
CA GLY A 15 -7.28 5.35 -7.84
C GLY A 15 -6.79 3.95 -8.19
N ASP A 16 -5.51 3.77 -8.53
CA ASP A 16 -4.96 2.43 -8.81
C ASP A 16 -4.93 1.56 -7.57
N ILE A 17 -5.06 0.25 -7.78
CA ILE A 17 -4.80 -0.76 -6.77
C ILE A 17 -3.30 -1.01 -6.75
N ILE A 18 -2.69 -0.81 -5.58
CA ILE A 18 -1.26 -0.95 -5.38
C ILE A 18 -0.97 -1.97 -4.28
N GLN A 19 0.16 -2.64 -4.42
CA GLN A 19 0.72 -3.47 -3.37
C GLN A 19 1.66 -2.65 -2.49
N ILE A 20 1.61 -2.90 -1.19
CA ILE A 20 2.49 -2.31 -0.18
C ILE A 20 3.45 -3.42 0.23
N VAL A 21 4.73 -3.23 -0.09
CA VAL A 21 5.78 -4.22 0.13
C VAL A 21 6.78 -3.74 1.16
N ASP A 22 7.30 -4.67 1.95
CA ASP A 22 8.43 -4.42 2.84
C ASP A 22 9.72 -4.16 2.04
N GLU A 23 10.50 -3.17 2.44
CA GLU A 23 11.75 -2.82 1.76
C GLU A 23 12.82 -3.91 1.88
N THR A 24 12.93 -4.54 3.06
CA THR A 24 14.02 -5.47 3.39
C THR A 24 13.77 -6.85 2.80
N HIS A 25 12.55 -7.36 2.94
CA HIS A 25 12.17 -8.72 2.58
C HIS A 25 11.36 -8.81 1.28
N LYS A 26 10.96 -7.68 0.69
CA LYS A 26 10.12 -7.62 -0.54
C LYS A 26 8.81 -8.41 -0.42
N ARG A 27 8.29 -8.57 0.80
CA ARG A 27 7.03 -9.27 1.07
C ARG A 27 5.87 -8.29 0.99
N ALA A 28 4.78 -8.68 0.34
CA ALA A 28 3.54 -7.91 0.36
C ALA A 28 2.93 -7.94 1.77
N LEU A 29 2.74 -6.77 2.36
CA LEU A 29 2.17 -6.58 3.70
C LEU A 29 0.71 -6.11 3.64
N ALA A 30 0.33 -5.44 2.55
CA ALA A 30 -1.01 -4.93 2.35
C ALA A 30 -1.28 -4.63 0.88
N VAL A 31 -2.56 -4.53 0.55
CA VAL A 31 -3.09 -4.00 -0.70
C VAL A 31 -3.85 -2.73 -0.37
N GLY A 32 -3.67 -1.70 -1.19
CA GLY A 32 -4.32 -0.42 -0.99
C GLY A 32 -4.72 0.25 -2.30
N LYS A 33 -5.61 1.23 -2.19
CA LYS A 33 -5.99 2.11 -3.30
C LYS A 33 -5.21 3.40 -3.20
N SER A 34 -4.52 3.79 -4.26
CA SER A 34 -3.82 5.06 -4.30
C SER A 34 -4.80 6.23 -4.28
N LEU A 35 -4.54 7.23 -3.43
CA LEU A 35 -5.35 8.45 -3.36
C LEU A 35 -4.84 9.55 -4.30
N PHE A 36 -3.60 9.41 -4.77
CA PHE A 36 -2.86 10.39 -5.58
C PHE A 36 -1.98 9.65 -6.61
N ASN A 37 -1.50 10.35 -7.61
CA ASN A 37 -0.51 9.84 -8.57
C ASN A 37 0.90 9.86 -7.98
N ALA A 38 1.83 9.09 -8.55
CA ALA A 38 3.18 8.90 -8.01
C ALA A 38 3.92 10.21 -7.69
N GLU A 39 3.85 11.21 -8.56
CA GLU A 39 4.47 12.52 -8.34
C GLU A 39 3.83 13.29 -7.17
N GLU A 40 2.50 13.27 -7.07
CA GLU A 40 1.80 13.90 -5.95
C GLU A 40 2.10 13.20 -4.62
N MET A 41 2.20 11.86 -4.63
CA MET A 41 2.57 11.09 -3.44
C MET A 41 3.99 11.41 -2.97
N LYS A 42 4.94 11.58 -3.90
CA LYS A 42 6.33 11.98 -3.59
C LYS A 42 6.43 13.40 -3.04
N ASN A 43 5.62 14.32 -3.56
CA ASN A 43 5.60 15.71 -3.10
C ASN A 43 4.88 15.92 -1.76
N LYS A 44 4.14 14.91 -1.26
CA LYS A 44 3.48 14.98 0.03
C LYS A 44 4.41 14.56 1.17
N ALA A 45 4.80 15.52 2.00
CA ALA A 45 5.58 15.27 3.21
C ALA A 45 4.75 14.63 4.36
N SER A 46 3.42 14.75 4.32
CA SER A 46 2.56 14.25 5.39
C SER A 46 1.17 13.84 4.90
N GLY A 47 0.51 13.00 5.70
CA GLY A 47 -0.86 12.54 5.49
C GLY A 47 -0.98 11.15 4.86
N LYS A 48 -2.24 10.77 4.63
CA LYS A 48 -2.62 9.48 4.04
C LYS A 48 -2.58 9.60 2.52
N VAL A 49 -1.69 8.84 1.89
CA VAL A 49 -1.52 8.79 0.43
C VAL A 49 -2.09 7.52 -0.20
N VAL A 50 -2.36 6.50 0.63
CA VAL A 50 -2.94 5.22 0.23
C VAL A 50 -4.10 4.89 1.18
N LYS A 51 -5.23 4.45 0.63
CA LYS A 51 -6.33 3.87 1.37
C LYS A 51 -6.07 2.37 1.53
N ASN A 52 -5.91 1.89 2.76
CA ASN A 52 -5.81 0.45 3.02
C ASN A 52 -7.11 -0.25 2.58
N LEU A 53 -6.97 -1.33 1.81
CA LEU A 53 -8.05 -2.21 1.36
C LEU A 53 -7.97 -3.57 2.05
N HIS A 54 -6.76 -4.08 2.26
CA HIS A 54 -6.51 -5.37 2.84
C HIS A 54 -5.11 -5.42 3.43
N THR A 55 -4.94 -5.96 4.63
CA THR A 55 -3.62 -6.21 5.23
C THR A 55 -3.52 -7.63 5.78
N ILE A 56 -2.28 -8.08 6.04
CA ILE A 56 -1.99 -9.38 6.64
C ILE A 56 -2.61 -9.59 8.04
N ASN A 57 -3.16 -8.53 8.65
CA ASN A 57 -3.83 -8.53 9.94
C ASN A 57 -5.35 -8.37 9.83
N ASP A 58 -5.92 -8.35 8.63
CA ASP A 58 -7.38 -8.32 8.45
C ASP A 58 -7.99 -9.71 8.62
N ASP A 59 -9.28 -9.74 8.98
CA ASP A 59 -10.07 -10.97 9.14
C ASP A 59 -10.04 -11.84 7.88
N VAL A 60 -9.96 -11.22 6.69
CA VAL A 60 -9.86 -11.93 5.40
C VAL A 60 -8.56 -12.73 5.29
N TRP A 61 -7.44 -12.20 5.80
CA TRP A 61 -6.15 -12.89 5.75
C TRP A 61 -6.10 -14.02 6.79
N GLU A 62 -6.71 -13.81 7.96
CA GLU A 62 -6.89 -14.87 8.95
C GLU A 62 -7.77 -16.00 8.40
N PHE A 63 -8.89 -15.63 7.78
CA PHE A 63 -9.79 -16.57 7.13
C PHE A 63 -9.10 -17.39 6.05
N GLU A 64 -8.25 -16.79 5.19
CA GLU A 64 -7.47 -17.53 4.18
C GLU A 64 -6.63 -18.66 4.81
N LYS A 65 -6.03 -18.42 5.98
CA LYS A 65 -5.21 -19.46 6.65
C LYS A 65 -6.03 -20.64 7.15
N GLU A 66 -7.28 -20.39 7.52
CA GLU A 66 -8.21 -21.43 7.98
C GLU A 66 -8.95 -22.10 6.82
N PHE A 67 -9.06 -21.40 5.68
CA PHE A 67 -9.69 -21.89 4.46
C PHE A 67 -8.75 -22.84 3.70
N LYS A 68 -8.81 -24.13 4.09
CA LYS A 68 -8.17 -25.24 3.36
C LYS A 68 -9.00 -25.72 2.17
#